data_AF-A0A0Q9MGY4-F1
#
_entry.id   AF-A0A0Q9MGY4-F1
#
_cell.length_a   1.000
_cell.length_b   1.000
_cell.length_c   1.000
_cell.angle_alpha   90.00
_cell.angle_beta   90.00
_cell.angle_gamma   90.00
#
_symmetry.space_group_name_H-M   'P 1'
#
loop_
_entity.id
_entity.type
_entity.pdbx_description
1 polymer ?
#
loop_
_entity_poly.entity_id
_entity_poly.type
_entity_poly.pdbx_seq_one_letter_code
_entity_poly.pdbx_strand_id
1 'polypeptide(L)'
;MHTEFRDLYEPIPPERWGHAGAGQLGQPSTTSVDDSELHQQVLDIIQSVLATADPRSDVRRRLLRHLAENPGQPEQALLDHLRDRNRRGGRSQRTPGRGPSLDPHA
;
A
#
# COMPACT_ATOMS: atom_id res chain seq x y z
N MET A 1 34.63 21.71 12.01
CA MET A 1 33.81 21.97 10.81
C MET A 1 32.77 20.87 10.75
N HIS A 2 31.55 21.13 11.24
CA HIS A 2 30.45 20.15 11.24
C HIS A 2 29.47 20.56 10.13
N THR A 3 29.46 19.81 9.03
CA THR A 3 28.42 19.89 8.00
C THR A 3 27.23 19.07 8.48
N GLU A 4 26.23 19.73 9.05
CA GLU A 4 25.00 19.07 9.48
C GLU A 4 24.20 18.63 8.24
N PHE A 5 23.67 17.41 8.25
CA PHE A 5 22.87 16.80 7.16
C PHE A 5 21.65 17.66 6.76
N ARG A 6 21.26 18.61 7.60
CA ARG A 6 20.12 19.52 7.39
C ARG A 6 20.41 20.66 6.41
N ASP A 7 21.67 20.99 6.15
CA ASP A 7 22.05 21.99 5.12
C ASP A 7 22.02 21.41 3.70
N LEU A 8 21.96 20.08 3.55
CA LEU A 8 21.95 19.39 2.26
C LEU A 8 20.55 19.15 1.69
N TYR A 9 19.49 19.49 2.44
CA TYR A 9 18.12 19.24 2.01
C TYR A 9 17.29 20.52 2.10
N GLU A 10 17.41 21.36 1.09
CA GLU A 10 16.43 22.40 0.85
C GLU A 10 15.17 21.75 0.25
N PRO A 11 14.00 21.80 0.94
CA PRO A 11 12.79 21.19 0.43
C PRO A 11 12.41 21.88 -0.89
N ILE A 12 12.22 21.09 -1.95
CA ILE A 12 11.90 21.61 -3.27
C ILE A 12 10.53 22.32 -3.21
N PRO A 13 10.47 23.64 -3.43
CA PRO A 13 9.23 24.39 -3.35
C PRO A 13 8.24 23.92 -4.43
N PRO A 14 6.92 23.93 -4.15
CA PRO A 14 5.90 23.34 -5.01
C PRO A 14 5.83 23.97 -6.40
N GLU A 15 6.28 25.22 -6.56
CA GLU A 15 6.37 25.92 -7.84
C GLU A 15 7.42 25.28 -8.78
N ARG A 16 8.39 24.55 -8.23
CA ARG A 16 9.43 23.84 -9.00
C ARG A 16 9.05 22.42 -9.38
N TRP A 17 7.88 21.91 -8.95
CA TRP A 17 7.42 20.56 -9.27
C TRP A 17 7.02 20.39 -10.76
N GLY A 18 6.84 21.48 -11.52
CA GLY A 18 6.40 21.44 -12.92
C GLY A 18 7.21 22.30 -13.91
N HIS A 19 8.32 22.92 -13.46
CA HIS A 19 9.12 23.86 -14.27
C HIS A 19 10.60 23.47 -14.35
N ALA A 20 10.92 22.18 -14.30
CA ALA A 20 12.22 21.72 -14.75
C ALA A 20 12.29 21.92 -16.28
N GLY A 21 13.00 22.97 -16.66
CA GLY A 21 13.13 23.43 -18.04
C GLY A 21 13.54 22.33 -19.01
N ALA A 22 13.13 22.53 -20.26
CA ALA A 22 13.59 21.81 -21.43
C ALA A 22 15.13 21.67 -21.41
N GLY A 23 15.59 20.48 -21.03
CA GLY A 23 17.00 20.20 -20.81
C GLY A 23 17.18 18.76 -20.40
N GLN A 24 17.07 17.86 -21.38
CA GLN A 24 17.70 16.54 -21.44
C GLN A 24 18.17 15.93 -20.11
N LEU A 25 17.24 15.56 -19.25
CA LEU A 25 17.45 14.57 -18.21
C LEU A 25 16.38 13.52 -18.43
N GLY A 26 16.84 12.27 -18.55
CA GLY A 26 16.05 11.12 -18.99
C GLY A 26 14.65 11.18 -18.41
N GLN A 27 13.66 11.06 -19.29
CA GLN A 27 12.30 10.77 -18.86
C GLN A 27 12.39 9.66 -17.81
N PRO A 28 11.60 9.68 -16.71
CA PRO A 28 11.40 8.46 -15.97
C PRO A 28 10.87 7.48 -17.02
N SER A 29 11.74 6.59 -17.50
CA SER A 29 11.32 5.48 -18.31
C SER A 29 10.34 4.77 -17.40
N THR A 30 9.06 4.96 -17.66
CA THR A 30 8.05 4.03 -17.20
C THR A 30 8.42 2.77 -17.95
N THR A 31 9.36 2.01 -17.39
CA THR A 31 9.72 0.69 -17.87
C THR A 31 8.40 -0.04 -17.95
N SER A 32 7.96 -0.34 -19.16
CA SER A 32 6.80 -1.20 -19.37
C SER A 32 7.14 -2.49 -18.65
N VAL A 33 6.57 -2.68 -17.46
CA VAL A 33 6.77 -3.93 -16.72
C VAL A 33 6.13 -5.00 -17.58
N ASP A 34 6.90 -5.98 -18.02
CA ASP A 34 6.35 -7.12 -18.73
C ASP A 34 5.32 -7.80 -17.80
N ASP A 35 4.14 -8.11 -18.31
CA ASP A 35 3.08 -8.78 -17.53
C ASP A 35 3.60 -10.08 -16.87
N SER A 36 4.59 -10.73 -17.49
CA SER A 36 5.27 -11.91 -16.95
C SER A 36 6.14 -11.61 -15.71
N GLU A 37 6.81 -10.46 -15.68
CA GLU A 37 7.61 -10.05 -14.52
C GLU A 37 6.71 -9.66 -13.34
N LEU A 38 5.62 -8.94 -13.62
CA LEU A 38 4.60 -8.62 -12.62
C LEU A 38 3.98 -9.89 -12.04
N HIS A 39 3.64 -10.86 -12.89
CA HIS A 39 3.09 -12.14 -12.49
C HIS A 39 4.02 -12.89 -11.52
N GLN A 40 5.30 -13.00 -11.88
CA GLN A 40 6.33 -13.63 -11.03
C GLN A 40 6.46 -12.91 -9.68
N GLN A 41 6.54 -11.57 -9.71
CA GLN A 41 6.66 -10.78 -8.49
C GLN A 41 5.45 -10.97 -7.56
N VAL A 42 4.25 -11.04 -8.12
CA VAL A 42 3.02 -11.28 -7.34
C VAL A 42 3.05 -12.67 -6.71
N LEU A 43 3.49 -13.70 -7.44
CA LEU A 43 3.65 -15.05 -6.89
C LEU A 43 4.65 -15.06 -5.73
N ASP A 44 5.79 -14.39 -5.86
CA ASP A 44 6.79 -14.29 -4.79
C ASP A 44 6.24 -13.61 -3.54
N ILE A 45 5.48 -12.52 -3.72
CA ILE A 45 4.81 -11.81 -2.61
C ILE A 45 3.82 -12.76 -1.92
N ILE A 46 2.99 -13.46 -2.68
CA ILE A 46 2.01 -14.42 -2.12
C ILE A 46 2.73 -15.51 -1.34
N GLN A 47 3.79 -16.10 -1.89
CA GLN A 47 4.57 -17.14 -1.22
C GLN A 47 5.20 -16.63 0.07
N SER A 48 5.79 -15.43 0.05
CA SER A 48 6.38 -14.79 1.22
C SER A 48 5.35 -14.52 2.31
N VAL A 49 4.17 -13.99 1.95
CA VAL A 49 3.06 -13.77 2.90
C VAL A 49 2.57 -15.08 3.48
N LEU A 50 2.42 -16.12 2.66
CA LEU A 50 2.02 -17.43 3.16
C LEU A 50 3.10 -18.02 4.09
N ALA A 51 4.39 -17.93 3.75
CA ALA A 51 5.47 -18.46 4.57
C ALA A 51 5.61 -17.75 5.93
N THR A 52 5.36 -16.44 5.97
CA THR A 52 5.51 -15.62 7.18
C THR A 52 4.26 -15.56 8.05
N ALA A 53 3.06 -15.69 7.45
CA ALA A 53 1.81 -15.64 8.20
C ALA A 53 1.58 -16.92 9.03
N ASP A 54 1.12 -16.74 10.27
CA ASP A 54 0.74 -17.86 11.14
C ASP A 54 -0.27 -18.79 10.41
N PRO A 55 -0.09 -20.12 10.48
CA PRO A 55 -0.95 -21.09 9.79
C PRO A 55 -2.44 -20.98 10.13
N ARG A 56 -2.78 -20.49 11.33
CA ARG A 56 -4.15 -20.31 11.81
C ARG A 56 -4.67 -18.89 11.60
N SER A 57 -3.84 -17.97 11.10
CA SER A 57 -4.23 -16.58 10.87
C SER A 57 -5.37 -16.46 9.84
N ASP A 58 -6.29 -15.54 10.12
CA ASP A 58 -7.35 -15.15 9.17
C ASP A 58 -6.78 -14.59 7.87
N VAL A 59 -5.62 -13.95 7.93
CA VAL A 59 -4.92 -13.41 6.75
C VAL A 59 -4.57 -14.54 5.78
N ARG A 60 -3.91 -15.60 6.27
CA ARG A 60 -3.53 -16.77 5.46
C ARG A 60 -4.75 -17.47 4.89
N ARG A 61 -5.77 -17.75 5.72
CA ARG A 61 -7.01 -18.41 5.28
C ARG A 61 -7.73 -17.64 4.17
N ARG A 62 -7.81 -16.31 4.30
CA ARG A 62 -8.48 -15.46 3.31
C ARG A 62 -7.69 -15.36 2.02
N LEU A 63 -6.36 -15.23 2.10
CA LEU A 63 -5.51 -15.23 0.91
C LEU A 63 -5.66 -16.54 0.12
N LEU A 64 -5.61 -17.69 0.81
CA LEU A 64 -5.84 -18.99 0.18
C LEU A 64 -7.22 -19.11 -0.47
N ARG A 65 -8.27 -18.59 0.18
CA ARG A 65 -9.61 -18.53 -0.41
C ARG A 65 -9.63 -17.72 -1.69
N HIS A 66 -9.04 -16.52 -1.70
CA HIS A 66 -9.00 -15.68 -2.91
C HIS A 66 -8.20 -16.31 -4.05
N LEU A 67 -7.16 -17.09 -3.75
CA LEU A 67 -6.43 -17.87 -4.76
C LEU A 67 -7.29 -19.00 -5.35
N ALA A 68 -8.08 -19.68 -4.52
CA ALA A 68 -9.02 -20.70 -5.00
C ALA A 68 -10.16 -20.11 -5.84
N GLU A 69 -10.59 -18.88 -5.53
CA GLU A 69 -11.61 -18.14 -6.30
C GLU A 69 -11.07 -17.61 -7.65
N ASN A 70 -9.75 -17.45 -7.80
CA ASN A 70 -9.11 -16.87 -8.98
C ASN A 70 -7.99 -17.79 -9.54
N PRO A 71 -8.32 -18.97 -10.07
CA PRO A 71 -7.32 -19.88 -10.61
C PRO A 71 -6.61 -19.26 -11.82
N GLY A 72 -5.27 -19.30 -11.81
CA GLY A 72 -4.43 -18.73 -12.88
C GLY A 72 -4.32 -17.20 -12.87
N GLN A 73 -4.94 -16.51 -11.92
CA GLN A 73 -4.94 -15.04 -11.81
C GLN A 73 -4.51 -14.60 -10.39
N PRO A 74 -3.24 -14.83 -10.01
CA PRO A 74 -2.74 -14.50 -8.68
C PRO A 74 -2.77 -13.00 -8.37
N GLU A 75 -2.66 -12.14 -9.38
CA GLU A 75 -2.76 -10.67 -9.27
C GLU A 75 -4.14 -10.26 -8.79
N GLN A 76 -5.19 -10.83 -9.40
CA GLN A 76 -6.56 -10.58 -9.03
C GLN A 76 -6.85 -11.09 -7.61
N ALA A 77 -6.36 -12.29 -7.28
CA ALA A 77 -6.48 -12.86 -5.94
C ALA A 77 -5.84 -11.96 -4.86
N LEU A 78 -4.64 -11.43 -5.13
CA LEU A 78 -3.93 -10.54 -4.21
C LEU A 78 -4.64 -9.19 -4.08
N LEU A 79 -5.13 -8.61 -5.18
CA LEU A 79 -5.88 -7.36 -5.16
C LEU A 79 -7.18 -7.50 -4.35
N ASP A 80 -7.95 -8.56 -4.55
CA ASP A 80 -9.18 -8.81 -3.80
C ASP A 80 -8.89 -9.06 -2.32
N HIS A 81 -7.82 -9.77 -1.99
CA HIS A 81 -7.35 -9.92 -0.62
C HIS A 81 -7.04 -8.57 0.03
N LEU A 82 -6.30 -7.70 -0.65
CA LEU A 82 -5.96 -6.36 -0.15
C LEU A 82 -7.20 -5.48 0.04
N ARG A 83 -8.17 -5.57 -0.88
CA ARG A 83 -9.46 -4.85 -0.77
C ARG A 83 -10.30 -5.35 0.42
N ASP A 84 -10.41 -6.67 0.61
CA ASP A 84 -11.08 -7.25 1.79
C ASP A 84 -10.40 -6.82 3.08
N ARG A 85 -9.06 -6.85 3.12
CA ARG A 85 -8.27 -6.42 4.27
C ARG A 85 -8.47 -4.93 4.56
N ASN A 86 -8.46 -4.06 3.55
CA ASN A 86 -8.66 -2.63 3.72
C ASN A 86 -10.08 -2.30 4.25
N ARG A 87 -11.12 -2.97 3.75
CA ARG A 87 -12.50 -2.82 4.26
C ARG A 87 -12.61 -3.19 5.74
N ARG A 88 -11.87 -4.21 6.19
CA ARG A 88 -11.90 -4.67 7.59
C ARG A 88 -11.00 -3.83 8.50
N GLY A 89 -9.84 -3.38 8.01
CA GLY A 89 -8.92 -2.52 8.75
C GLY A 89 -9.45 -1.08 8.92
N GLY A 90 -10.14 -0.54 7.91
CA GLY A 90 -10.71 0.81 7.96
C GLY A 90 -11.94 0.95 8.86
N ARG A 91 -12.64 -0.16 9.18
CA ARG A 91 -13.82 -0.13 10.06
C ARG A 91 -13.47 -0.05 11.54
N SER A 92 -12.28 -0.52 11.94
CA SER A 92 -11.85 -0.52 13.35
C SER A 92 -11.43 0.84 13.88
N GLN A 93 -11.29 1.87 13.03
CA GLN A 93 -10.89 3.23 13.44
C GLN A 93 -12.04 4.25 13.51
N ARG A 94 -13.27 3.87 13.16
CA ARG A 94 -14.44 4.73 13.43
C ARG A 94 -14.99 4.43 14.82
N THR A 95 -14.26 4.88 15.84
CA THR A 95 -14.89 5.12 17.15
C THR A 95 -16.04 6.10 16.90
N PRO A 96 -17.30 5.74 17.18
CA PRO A 96 -18.33 6.75 17.27
C PRO A 96 -17.95 7.58 18.50
N GLY A 97 -17.57 8.84 18.26
CA GLY A 97 -17.27 9.80 19.30
C GLY A 97 -18.41 9.77 20.33
N ARG A 98 -18.07 9.35 21.55
CA ARG A 98 -18.85 9.59 22.74
C ARG A 98 -18.86 11.11 22.94
N GLY A 99 -19.84 11.77 22.34
CA GLY A 99 -20.14 13.16 22.67
C GLY A 99 -20.46 13.23 24.17
N PRO A 100 -19.97 14.25 24.91
CA PRO A 100 -20.39 14.45 26.29
C PRO A 100 -21.89 14.71 26.28
N SER A 101 -22.65 13.83 26.94
CA SER A 101 -24.04 14.09 27.30
C SER A 101 -24.02 15.28 28.26
N LEU A 102 -24.32 16.46 27.74
CA LEU A 102 -24.70 17.59 28.57
C LEU A 102 -26.09 17.27 29.11
N ASP A 103 -26.13 16.77 30.34
CA ASP A 103 -27.34 16.78 31.17
C ASP A 103 -27.84 18.23 31.31
N PRO A 104 -29.08 18.54 30.89
CA PRO A 104 -29.69 19.82 31.16
C PRO A 104 -30.73 19.64 32.27
N HIS A 105 -30.34 19.35 33.51
CA HIS A 105 -31.23 19.51 34.68
C HIS A 105 -30.46 19.53 36.00
N ALA A 106 -30.24 20.74 36.53
CA ALA A 106 -30.49 21.15 37.92
C ALA A 106 -30.01 22.61 38.10
#